data_AF-A0A2D3UZF8-F1
#
_entry.id   AF-A0A2D3UZF8-F1
#
_cell.length_a   1.000
_cell.length_b   1.000
_cell.length_c   1.000
_cell.angle_alpha   90.00
_cell.angle_beta   90.00
_cell.angle_gamma   90.00
#
_symmetry.space_group_name_H-M   'P 1'
#
loop_
_entity.id
_entity.type
_entity.pdbx_description
1 polymer ?
#
loop_
_entity_poly.entity_id
_entity_poly.type
_entity_poly.pdbx_seq_one_letter_code
_entity_poly.pdbx_strand_id
1 'polypeptide(L)'
;MKLLPLLSLATAAAATKTKTTTPTTSSTPTPPPKSWSNFEITSLKTHQPNGDPSLPSDCANFSDQQGCYIISFDLLRPTDNPLLPDPQTAFCVATWADNNPANCHLTYEGCDVPFAVNSPTCWTRCWQDRRQEFDRLSGFLFRLGKGFQVGEFVVEVQGVSYDQFASATFLYSASYTISNSSAEELVCEIDGSGGAGSYSGIPGLHAGGDCAMPEGSKGISLAVESTTDQYLGGYCTR
;
A
#
# COMPACT_ATOMS: atom_id res chain seq x y z
N MET A 1 -91.01 -11.91 -33.99
CA MET A 1 -89.57 -11.61 -34.15
C MET A 1 -89.24 -11.68 -35.64
N LYS A 2 -88.80 -10.57 -36.23
CA LYS A 2 -88.49 -10.41 -37.66
C LYS A 2 -86.97 -10.36 -37.83
N LEU A 3 -86.43 -11.21 -38.69
CA LEU A 3 -85.03 -11.21 -39.12
C LEU A 3 -84.73 -9.98 -40.00
N LEU A 4 -83.53 -9.42 -39.84
CA LEU A 4 -82.86 -8.54 -40.80
C LEU A 4 -81.38 -8.94 -40.88
N PRO A 5 -80.77 -9.04 -42.07
CA PRO A 5 -79.40 -9.50 -42.23
C PRO A 5 -78.40 -8.40 -42.65
N LEU A 6 -77.12 -8.79 -42.59
CA LEU A 6 -75.97 -8.32 -43.38
C LEU A 6 -75.45 -6.89 -43.10
N LEU A 7 -74.15 -6.80 -42.78
CA LEU A 7 -73.20 -6.07 -43.63
C LEU A 7 -71.77 -6.59 -43.39
N SER A 8 -71.15 -7.05 -44.48
CA SER A 8 -69.75 -7.45 -44.58
C SER A 8 -68.91 -6.21 -44.92
N LEU A 9 -67.91 -5.87 -44.11
CA LEU A 9 -66.85 -4.94 -44.48
C LEU A 9 -65.55 -5.72 -44.70
N ALA A 10 -65.09 -5.74 -45.94
CA ALA A 10 -63.74 -6.16 -46.30
C ALA A 10 -62.79 -4.96 -46.15
N THR A 11 -61.72 -5.13 -45.37
CA THR A 11 -60.64 -4.16 -45.28
C THR A 11 -59.38 -4.76 -45.91
N ALA A 12 -58.90 -4.14 -46.99
CA ALA A 12 -57.65 -4.51 -47.64
C ALA A 12 -56.46 -4.06 -46.77
N ALA A 13 -55.57 -4.99 -46.43
CA ALA A 13 -54.32 -4.70 -45.74
C ALA A 13 -53.24 -4.30 -46.75
N ALA A 14 -52.71 -3.08 -46.63
CA ALA A 14 -51.53 -2.65 -47.37
C ALA A 14 -50.26 -3.15 -46.64
N ALA A 15 -49.44 -3.93 -47.34
CA ALA A 15 -48.18 -4.45 -46.81
C ALA A 15 -47.06 -3.39 -46.93
N THR A 16 -46.65 -2.83 -45.80
CA THR A 16 -45.49 -1.94 -45.70
C THR A 16 -44.22 -2.79 -45.61
N LYS A 17 -43.31 -2.66 -46.59
CA LYS A 17 -41.98 -3.30 -46.56
C LYS A 17 -41.05 -2.49 -45.65
N THR A 18 -40.76 -3.02 -44.46
CA THR A 18 -39.75 -2.49 -43.55
C THR A 18 -38.35 -2.91 -44.03
N LYS A 19 -37.50 -1.93 -44.37
CA LYS A 19 -36.09 -2.15 -44.72
C LYS A 19 -35.28 -2.21 -43.43
N THR A 20 -34.86 -3.41 -43.03
CA THR A 20 -33.96 -3.63 -41.89
C THR A 20 -32.57 -3.12 -42.23
N THR A 21 -32.18 -1.97 -41.70
CA THR A 21 -30.79 -1.50 -41.67
C THR A 21 -30.13 -2.00 -40.39
N THR A 22 -29.19 -2.94 -40.54
CA THR A 22 -28.32 -3.41 -39.46
C THR A 22 -27.42 -2.26 -39.01
N PRO A 23 -27.43 -1.86 -37.73
CA PRO A 23 -26.51 -0.85 -37.22
C PRO A 23 -25.11 -1.48 -37.12
N THR A 24 -24.18 -1.01 -37.95
CA THR A 24 -22.76 -1.35 -37.81
C THR A 24 -22.22 -0.53 -36.63
N THR A 25 -22.16 -1.13 -35.45
CA THR A 25 -21.43 -0.59 -34.30
C THR A 25 -19.94 -0.60 -34.63
N SER A 26 -19.43 0.51 -35.15
CA SER A 26 -18.00 0.79 -35.21
C SER A 26 -17.51 1.01 -33.78
N SER A 27 -17.08 -0.05 -33.11
CA SER A 27 -16.36 0.07 -31.84
C SER A 27 -15.01 0.70 -32.14
N THR A 28 -14.87 1.99 -31.90
CA THR A 28 -13.55 2.63 -31.86
C THR A 28 -12.75 1.90 -30.79
N PRO A 29 -11.62 1.26 -31.13
CA PRO A 29 -10.82 0.58 -30.13
C PRO A 29 -10.44 1.58 -29.05
N THR A 30 -10.81 1.29 -27.80
CA THR A 30 -10.33 2.05 -26.66
C THR A 30 -8.81 1.97 -26.69
N PRO A 31 -8.08 3.10 -26.75
CA PRO A 31 -6.63 3.05 -26.68
C PRO A 31 -6.22 2.26 -25.43
N PRO A 32 -5.17 1.43 -25.51
CA PRO A 32 -4.70 0.72 -24.34
C PRO A 32 -4.45 1.72 -23.20
N PRO A 33 -4.76 1.36 -21.95
CA PRO A 33 -4.50 2.23 -20.82
C PRO A 33 -3.03 2.65 -20.86
N LYS A 34 -2.78 3.95 -20.71
CA LYS A 34 -1.41 4.49 -20.71
C LYS A 34 -0.67 3.87 -19.53
N SER A 35 0.28 2.97 -19.79
CA SER A 35 1.16 2.41 -18.76
C SER A 35 2.17 3.47 -18.37
N TRP A 36 2.30 3.74 -17.07
CA TRP A 36 3.31 4.66 -16.54
C TRP A 36 4.52 3.83 -16.11
N SER A 37 5.68 4.46 -16.03
CA SER A 37 6.86 3.85 -15.40
C SER A 37 6.56 3.49 -13.94
N ASN A 38 7.35 2.57 -13.41
CA ASN A 38 7.17 2.04 -12.07
C ASN A 38 7.65 3.05 -11.02
N PHE A 39 7.17 2.92 -9.78
CA PHE A 39 7.93 3.47 -8.66
C PHE A 39 9.17 2.62 -8.43
N GLU A 40 10.21 3.22 -7.87
CA GLU A 40 11.40 2.48 -7.46
C GLU A 40 11.73 2.77 -5.98
N ILE A 41 11.79 1.73 -5.16
CA ILE A 41 12.42 1.80 -3.85
C ILE A 41 13.91 1.57 -4.06
N THR A 42 14.72 2.59 -3.84
CA THR A 42 16.17 2.57 -4.15
C THR A 42 17.06 2.31 -2.95
N SER A 43 16.50 2.47 -1.75
CA SER A 43 17.08 1.97 -0.52
C SER A 43 15.94 1.53 0.38
N LEU A 44 16.16 0.51 1.19
CA LEU A 44 15.21 0.09 2.20
C LEU A 44 15.98 -0.47 3.39
N LYS A 45 15.55 -0.08 4.58
CA LYS A 45 16.03 -0.58 5.86
C LYS A 45 14.84 -0.84 6.76
N THR A 46 14.89 -1.95 7.48
CA THR A 46 13.94 -2.28 8.54
C THR A 46 14.66 -2.69 9.80
N HIS A 47 14.10 -2.35 10.94
CA HIS A 47 14.49 -2.85 12.25
C HIS A 47 13.25 -3.42 12.93
N GLN A 48 13.41 -4.60 13.52
CA GLN A 48 12.44 -5.22 14.41
C GLN A 48 13.11 -5.40 15.78
N PRO A 49 12.52 -4.87 16.85
CA PRO A 49 13.04 -5.07 18.20
C PRO A 49 12.88 -6.54 18.61
N ASN A 50 13.70 -6.98 19.54
CA ASN A 50 13.72 -8.38 20.02
C ASN A 50 12.70 -8.67 21.14
N GLY A 51 11.75 -7.77 21.40
CA GLY A 51 10.81 -7.93 22.49
C GLY A 51 11.35 -7.61 23.88
N ASP A 52 12.54 -7.00 24.03
CA ASP A 52 13.07 -6.65 25.35
C ASP A 52 12.31 -5.45 25.96
N PRO A 53 11.52 -5.66 27.03
CA PRO A 53 10.73 -4.59 27.65
C PRO A 53 11.58 -3.57 28.42
N SER A 54 12.89 -3.83 28.61
CA SER A 54 13.81 -2.89 29.24
C SER A 54 14.32 -1.81 28.28
N LEU A 55 14.14 -2.02 26.97
CA LEU A 55 14.52 -1.04 25.96
C LEU A 55 13.53 0.13 25.95
N PRO A 56 14.01 1.37 25.70
CA PRO A 56 13.13 2.52 25.58
C PRO A 56 12.06 2.29 24.50
N SER A 57 10.78 2.43 24.88
CA SER A 57 9.66 2.37 23.94
C SER A 57 9.32 3.75 23.32
N ASP A 58 10.14 4.76 23.58
CA ASP A 58 9.95 6.10 23.02
C ASP A 58 10.49 6.17 21.60
N CYS A 59 9.62 5.86 20.65
CA CYS A 59 9.94 5.82 19.22
C CYS A 59 9.82 7.18 18.53
N ALA A 60 9.78 8.26 19.30
CA ALA A 60 9.69 9.62 18.76
C ALA A 60 11.01 10.12 18.15
N ASN A 61 12.17 9.66 18.64
CA ASN A 61 13.49 10.08 18.18
C ASN A 61 14.17 8.96 17.38
N PHE A 62 14.61 9.22 16.15
CA PHE A 62 15.15 8.22 15.22
C PHE A 62 16.57 7.71 15.55
N SER A 63 17.25 8.27 16.56
CA SER A 63 18.66 7.99 16.83
C SER A 63 18.92 6.72 17.65
N ASP A 64 18.01 6.33 18.55
CA ASP A 64 18.25 5.28 19.56
C ASP A 64 17.03 4.36 19.74
N GLN A 65 16.62 3.71 18.65
CA GLN A 65 15.33 3.02 18.52
C GLN A 65 15.41 1.49 18.70
N GLN A 66 16.26 1.00 19.59
CA GLN A 66 16.43 -0.45 19.81
C GLN A 66 15.14 -1.15 20.26
N GLY A 67 14.22 -0.42 20.92
CA GLY A 67 12.91 -0.92 21.37
C GLY A 67 11.75 -0.64 20.40
N CYS A 68 12.05 -0.24 19.17
CA CYS A 68 11.05 0.22 18.21
C CYS A 68 11.15 -0.53 16.91
N TYR A 69 10.00 -0.75 16.26
CA TYR A 69 10.03 -1.11 14.86
C TYR A 69 10.39 0.12 14.02
N ILE A 70 11.15 -0.10 12.97
CA ILE A 70 11.55 0.93 12.01
C ILE A 70 11.36 0.37 10.61
N ILE A 71 10.81 1.19 9.73
CA ILE A 71 10.99 1.05 8.29
C ILE A 71 11.42 2.40 7.72
N SER A 72 12.42 2.40 6.84
CA SER A 72 12.81 3.58 6.08
C SER A 72 13.22 3.21 4.67
N PHE A 73 12.86 4.03 3.69
CA PHE A 73 13.23 3.82 2.29
C PHE A 73 13.24 5.11 1.48
N ASP A 74 14.08 5.15 0.45
CA ASP A 74 14.03 6.21 -0.57
C ASP A 74 13.16 5.73 -1.74
N LEU A 75 12.19 6.56 -2.13
CA LEU A 75 11.24 6.32 -3.20
C LEU A 75 11.54 7.24 -4.39
N LEU A 76 11.72 6.66 -5.57
CA LEU A 76 11.71 7.37 -6.84
C LEU A 76 10.35 7.20 -7.51
N ARG A 77 9.88 8.32 -8.07
CA ARG A 77 8.58 8.35 -8.76
C ARG A 77 8.69 7.90 -10.22
N PRO A 78 7.55 7.54 -10.84
CA PRO A 78 7.46 7.41 -12.29
C PRO A 78 7.88 8.70 -13.02
N THR A 79 8.91 8.64 -13.87
CA THR A 79 9.45 9.82 -14.58
C THR A 79 8.58 10.29 -15.74
N ASP A 80 7.79 9.40 -16.32
CA ASP A 80 6.94 9.65 -17.50
C ASP A 80 5.53 10.14 -17.13
N ASN A 81 5.27 10.38 -15.85
CA ASN A 81 4.02 10.91 -15.36
C ASN A 81 4.10 12.43 -15.10
N PRO A 82 3.45 13.26 -15.95
CA PRO A 82 3.46 14.71 -15.80
C PRO A 82 2.51 15.23 -14.70
N LEU A 83 1.64 14.39 -14.14
CA LEU A 83 0.68 14.80 -13.12
C LEU A 83 1.29 14.90 -11.72
N LEU A 84 2.55 14.50 -11.56
CA LEU A 84 3.23 14.54 -10.28
C LEU A 84 3.97 15.85 -10.06
N PRO A 85 3.72 16.56 -8.96
CA PRO A 85 4.56 17.68 -8.55
C PRO A 85 5.98 17.18 -8.21
N ASP A 86 6.98 18.02 -8.47
CA ASP A 86 8.32 17.84 -7.90
C ASP A 86 8.24 17.89 -6.36
N PRO A 87 9.10 17.17 -5.62
CA PRO A 87 10.35 16.50 -6.05
C PRO A 87 10.16 15.10 -6.68
N GLN A 88 11.17 14.64 -7.43
CA GLN A 88 11.23 13.30 -8.05
C GLN A 88 11.52 12.17 -7.05
N THR A 89 11.94 12.52 -5.85
CA THR A 89 12.36 11.61 -4.80
C THR A 89 11.61 11.91 -3.50
N ALA A 90 11.39 10.90 -2.67
CA ALA A 90 10.89 11.05 -1.33
C ALA A 90 11.61 10.09 -0.38
N PHE A 91 11.70 10.47 0.90
CA PHE A 91 12.18 9.60 1.96
C PHE A 91 11.01 9.19 2.85
N CYS A 92 10.65 7.91 2.83
CA CYS A 92 9.54 7.37 3.59
C CYS A 92 10.09 6.71 4.85
N VAL A 93 9.58 7.09 6.02
CA VAL A 93 10.00 6.50 7.30
C VAL A 93 8.81 6.37 8.25
N ALA A 94 8.74 5.24 8.94
CA ALA A 94 7.83 5.06 10.06
C ALA A 94 8.52 4.31 11.20
N THR A 95 8.10 4.68 12.41
CA THR A 95 8.59 4.12 13.66
C THR A 95 7.40 3.92 14.58
N TRP A 96 7.37 2.80 15.28
CA TRP A 96 6.32 2.51 16.25
C TRP A 96 6.88 1.64 17.36
N ALA A 97 6.28 1.79 18.55
CA ALA A 97 6.68 1.01 19.71
C ALA A 97 6.50 -0.47 19.46
N ASP A 98 7.38 -1.26 20.08
CA ASP A 98 7.12 -2.68 20.17
C ASP A 98 5.77 -2.94 20.85
N ASN A 99 5.16 -4.08 20.53
CA ASN A 99 4.02 -4.57 21.25
C ASN A 99 4.49 -4.89 22.68
N ASN A 100 4.41 -3.91 23.59
CA ASN A 100 4.98 -4.00 24.93
C ASN A 100 4.63 -5.34 25.61
N PRO A 101 5.60 -6.24 25.84
CA PRO A 101 5.39 -7.53 26.48
C PRO A 101 4.83 -7.41 27.89
N ALA A 102 4.94 -6.24 28.53
CA ALA A 102 4.40 -6.00 29.87
C ALA A 102 2.88 -6.23 29.95
N ASN A 103 2.14 -6.05 28.85
CA ASN A 103 0.71 -6.40 28.79
C ASN A 103 0.46 -7.88 28.46
N CYS A 104 1.44 -8.57 27.89
CA CYS A 104 1.37 -10.01 27.62
C CYS A 104 1.72 -10.88 28.85
N HIS A 105 2.48 -10.37 29.81
CA HIS A 105 2.77 -11.08 31.06
C HIS A 105 1.57 -11.20 32.01
N LEU A 106 0.49 -10.43 31.79
CA LEU A 106 -0.69 -10.42 32.68
C LEU A 106 -1.76 -11.45 32.31
N THR A 107 -1.68 -12.07 31.13
CA THR A 107 -2.56 -13.17 30.73
C THR A 107 -1.78 -14.48 30.77
N TYR A 108 -2.08 -15.30 31.78
CA TYR A 108 -1.44 -16.59 32.08
C TYR A 108 -1.62 -17.65 30.97
N GLU A 109 -2.34 -17.33 29.90
CA GLU A 109 -2.60 -18.15 28.73
C GLU A 109 -2.29 -17.31 27.49
N GLY A 110 -1.19 -17.61 26.79
CA GLY A 110 -1.00 -17.19 25.38
C GLY A 110 -0.92 -15.69 25.10
N CYS A 111 0.27 -15.16 24.82
CA CYS A 111 0.36 -13.90 24.07
C CYS A 111 0.00 -14.23 22.61
N ASP A 112 -1.29 -14.32 22.30
CA ASP A 112 -1.82 -14.49 20.94
C ASP A 112 -1.84 -13.16 20.16
N VAL A 113 -1.07 -12.16 20.60
CA VAL A 113 -1.05 -10.85 19.95
C VAL A 113 -0.19 -10.95 18.69
N PRO A 114 -0.76 -10.81 17.48
CA PRO A 114 0.03 -10.87 16.26
C PRO A 114 1.09 -9.76 16.21
N PHE A 115 2.18 -9.97 15.46
CA PHE A 115 3.25 -9.00 15.26
C PHE A 115 2.75 -7.59 14.93
N ALA A 116 3.43 -6.57 15.46
CA ALA A 116 3.28 -5.17 15.10
C ALA A 116 1.80 -4.76 14.88
N VAL A 117 0.94 -4.96 15.89
CA VAL A 117 -0.48 -4.57 15.80
C VAL A 117 -0.65 -3.09 15.54
N ASN A 118 0.37 -2.31 15.92
CA ASN A 118 0.46 -0.87 15.71
C ASN A 118 1.29 -0.51 14.46
N SER A 119 1.58 -1.47 13.57
CA SER A 119 2.19 -1.17 12.28
C SER A 119 1.35 -0.10 11.56
N PRO A 120 1.99 0.87 10.87
CA PRO A 120 1.32 1.95 10.16
C PRO A 120 0.54 1.41 8.96
N THR A 121 -0.64 0.85 9.23
CA THR A 121 -1.60 0.36 8.25
C THR A 121 -2.46 1.48 7.65
N CYS A 122 -2.40 2.67 8.26
CA CYS A 122 -2.91 3.92 7.70
C CYS A 122 -1.83 4.64 6.85
N TRP A 123 -2.27 5.55 5.98
CA TRP A 123 -1.36 6.30 5.12
C TRP A 123 -0.48 7.26 5.92
N THR A 124 0.82 7.12 5.76
CA THR A 124 1.88 7.94 6.33
C THR A 124 2.54 8.75 5.23
N ARG A 125 2.67 10.07 5.42
CA ARG A 125 3.32 10.94 4.43
C ARG A 125 4.84 10.79 4.51
N CYS A 126 5.47 10.62 3.35
CA CYS A 126 6.92 10.63 3.23
C CYS A 126 7.48 12.06 3.35
N TRP A 127 8.75 12.19 3.67
CA TRP A 127 9.48 13.46 3.63
C TRP A 127 9.99 13.71 2.22
N GLN A 128 10.27 14.98 1.89
CA GLN A 128 10.87 15.33 0.60
C GLN A 128 12.30 14.78 0.48
N ASP A 129 13.08 14.82 1.56
CA ASP A 129 14.38 14.16 1.66
C ASP A 129 14.73 13.79 3.11
N ARG A 130 15.88 13.13 3.30
CA ARG A 130 16.39 12.67 4.61
C ARG A 130 16.80 13.80 5.56
N ARG A 131 17.12 14.99 5.05
CA ARG A 131 17.59 16.14 5.85
C ARG A 131 16.44 16.99 6.35
N GLN A 132 15.31 16.92 5.66
CA GLN A 132 14.09 17.62 5.99
C GLN A 132 13.18 16.76 6.86
N GLU A 133 13.73 16.24 7.96
CA GLU A 133 12.88 15.72 9.04
C GLU A 133 11.84 16.81 9.34
N PHE A 134 10.56 16.46 9.37
CA PHE A 134 9.41 17.35 9.60
C PHE A 134 8.88 18.18 8.41
N ASP A 135 9.60 18.32 7.30
CA ASP A 135 9.02 18.95 6.10
C ASP A 135 8.15 17.93 5.35
N ARG A 136 6.91 17.80 5.81
CA ARG A 136 5.91 16.85 5.30
C ARG A 136 5.35 17.31 3.95
N LEU A 137 6.18 17.80 3.04
CA LEU A 137 5.75 18.37 1.76
C LEU A 137 5.85 17.40 0.57
N SER A 138 6.26 16.14 0.79
CA SER A 138 6.27 15.19 -0.32
C SER A 138 4.84 14.90 -0.81
N GLY A 139 4.71 14.73 -2.13
CA GLY A 139 3.50 14.23 -2.78
C GLY A 139 3.35 12.70 -2.68
N PHE A 140 4.00 12.06 -1.70
CA PHE A 140 4.04 10.62 -1.57
C PHE A 140 3.57 10.17 -0.19
N LEU A 141 2.73 9.14 -0.19
CA LEU A 141 2.28 8.43 0.99
C LEU A 141 2.76 6.98 0.91
N PHE A 142 2.92 6.35 2.06
CA PHE A 142 3.08 4.92 2.15
C PHE A 142 2.30 4.35 3.32
N ARG A 143 2.02 3.04 3.28
CA ARG A 143 1.51 2.27 4.41
C ARG A 143 2.06 0.85 4.35
N LEU A 144 1.96 0.15 5.47
CA LEU A 144 2.28 -1.26 5.54
C LEU A 144 1.01 -2.11 5.48
N GLY A 145 1.11 -3.28 4.87
CA GLY A 145 0.11 -4.33 5.04
C GLY A 145 0.08 -4.83 6.47
N LYS A 146 -0.98 -5.56 6.82
CA LYS A 146 -1.07 -6.22 8.12
C LYS A 146 0.00 -7.30 8.24
N GLY A 147 0.55 -7.47 9.45
CA GLY A 147 1.48 -8.55 9.76
C GLY A 147 2.91 -8.27 9.35
N PHE A 148 3.41 -7.05 9.59
CA PHE A 148 4.82 -6.73 9.40
C PHE A 148 5.70 -7.67 10.24
N GLN A 149 6.65 -8.34 9.58
CA GLN A 149 7.72 -9.13 10.18
C GLN A 149 9.04 -8.73 9.52
N VAL A 150 10.14 -8.79 10.26
CA VAL A 150 11.47 -8.55 9.69
C VAL A 150 11.74 -9.50 8.51
N GLY A 151 11.96 -8.92 7.34
CA GLY A 151 12.13 -9.66 6.08
C GLY A 151 10.84 -10.13 5.40
N GLU A 152 9.65 -9.95 5.98
CA GLU A 152 8.38 -10.29 5.34
C GLU A 152 7.27 -9.27 5.66
N PHE A 153 6.91 -8.45 4.68
CA PHE A 153 5.90 -7.41 4.82
C PHE A 153 5.43 -6.89 3.47
N VAL A 154 4.27 -6.24 3.44
CA VAL A 154 3.76 -5.55 2.24
C VAL A 154 3.98 -4.05 2.42
N VAL A 155 4.54 -3.40 1.40
CA VAL A 155 4.60 -1.94 1.30
C VAL A 155 3.66 -1.49 0.20
N GLU A 156 2.83 -0.51 0.52
CA GLU A 156 2.03 0.20 -0.46
C GLU A 156 2.48 1.66 -0.52
N VAL A 157 2.61 2.18 -1.73
CA VAL A 157 2.98 3.58 -2.00
C VAL A 157 1.90 4.24 -2.82
N GLN A 158 1.74 5.55 -2.61
CA GLN A 158 0.71 6.33 -3.27
C GLN A 158 1.23 7.71 -3.64
N GLY A 159 0.85 8.18 -4.83
CA GLY A 159 1.06 9.56 -5.24
C GLY A 159 -0.17 10.43 -4.97
N VAL A 160 0.06 11.61 -4.41
CA VAL A 160 -0.97 12.60 -4.08
C VAL A 160 -0.57 13.98 -4.60
N SER A 161 -1.54 14.74 -5.12
CA SER A 161 -1.40 16.19 -5.23
C SER A 161 -2.14 16.86 -4.10
N TYR A 162 -1.63 18.00 -3.64
CA TYR A 162 -2.32 18.83 -2.67
C TYR A 162 -2.86 20.06 -3.36
N ASP A 163 -4.13 20.39 -3.10
CA ASP A 163 -4.67 21.67 -3.51
C ASP A 163 -4.18 22.79 -2.56
N GLN A 164 -4.52 24.04 -2.90
CA GLN A 164 -4.18 25.22 -2.09
C GLN A 164 -4.81 25.22 -0.69
N PHE A 165 -5.74 24.31 -0.41
CA PHE A 165 -6.40 24.13 0.89
C PHE A 165 -5.85 22.89 1.64
N ALA A 166 -4.73 22.32 1.16
CA ALA A 166 -4.12 21.10 1.67
C ALA A 166 -5.00 19.84 1.60
N SER A 167 -6.06 19.87 0.77
CA SER A 167 -6.83 18.68 0.43
C SER A 167 -6.00 17.80 -0.50
N ALA A 168 -5.86 16.52 -0.16
CA ALA A 168 -5.15 15.57 -1.00
C ALA A 168 -6.07 15.02 -2.10
N THR A 169 -5.62 15.11 -3.35
CA THR A 169 -6.20 14.37 -4.46
C THR A 169 -5.30 13.19 -4.79
N PHE A 170 -5.86 11.98 -4.77
CA PHE A 170 -5.12 10.78 -5.15
C PHE A 170 -4.92 10.73 -6.65
N LEU A 171 -3.72 10.32 -7.04
CA LEU A 171 -3.36 10.22 -8.43
C LEU A 171 -3.15 8.76 -8.86
N TYR A 172 -2.53 7.93 -8.02
CA TYR A 172 -2.17 6.54 -8.33
C TYR A 172 -1.62 5.81 -7.10
N SER A 173 -1.60 4.47 -7.14
CA SER A 173 -1.09 3.59 -6.09
C SER A 173 -0.28 2.44 -6.67
N ALA A 174 0.66 1.91 -5.88
CA ALA A 174 1.34 0.66 -6.15
C ALA A 174 1.52 -0.13 -4.85
N SER A 175 1.52 -1.45 -4.94
CA SER A 175 1.73 -2.37 -3.81
C SER A 175 2.80 -3.38 -4.17
N TYR A 176 3.64 -3.74 -3.20
CA TYR A 176 4.65 -4.76 -3.36
C TYR A 176 4.78 -5.58 -2.08
N THR A 177 4.81 -6.91 -2.25
CA THR A 177 5.07 -7.84 -1.16
C THR A 177 6.57 -8.11 -1.11
N ILE A 178 7.18 -7.78 0.02
CA ILE A 178 8.56 -8.07 0.34
C ILE A 178 8.57 -9.34 1.18
N SER A 179 9.37 -10.32 0.80
CA SER A 179 9.49 -11.59 1.51
C SER A 179 10.96 -12.00 1.60
N ASN A 180 11.34 -12.80 2.59
CA ASN A 180 12.74 -13.21 2.74
C ASN A 180 13.23 -14.02 1.51
N SER A 181 12.31 -14.61 0.74
CA SER A 181 12.60 -15.24 -0.55
C SER A 181 12.97 -14.26 -1.68
N SER A 182 12.72 -12.95 -1.54
CA SER A 182 13.28 -11.91 -2.41
C SER A 182 14.72 -11.53 -2.00
N ALA A 183 15.49 -12.51 -1.52
CA ALA A 183 16.82 -12.38 -0.90
C ALA A 183 17.88 -11.67 -1.77
N GLU A 184 17.64 -11.49 -3.07
CA GLU A 184 18.51 -10.68 -3.92
C GLU A 184 18.37 -9.17 -3.64
N GLU A 185 17.25 -8.76 -3.04
CA GLU A 185 16.87 -7.36 -2.83
C GLU A 185 17.09 -6.90 -1.38
N LEU A 186 17.06 -7.80 -0.39
CA LEU A 186 17.24 -7.53 1.04
C LEU A 186 18.13 -8.57 1.72
N VAL A 187 19.11 -8.09 2.50
CA VAL A 187 19.92 -8.90 3.39
C VAL A 187 19.42 -8.68 4.81
N CYS A 188 19.03 -9.76 5.50
CA CYS A 188 18.51 -9.72 6.85
C CYS A 188 19.45 -10.40 7.85
N GLU A 189 19.78 -9.69 8.92
CA GLU A 189 20.44 -10.22 10.11
C GLU A 189 19.35 -10.43 11.17
N ILE A 190 18.88 -11.66 11.29
CA ILE A 190 17.83 -12.03 12.25
C ILE A 190 18.49 -12.63 13.48
N ASP A 191 18.32 -11.97 14.62
CA ASP A 191 18.74 -12.49 15.91
C ASP A 191 17.77 -13.57 16.40
N GLY A 192 18.09 -14.81 16.06
CA GLY A 192 17.37 -15.99 16.55
C GLY A 192 17.53 -16.22 18.06
N SER A 193 18.37 -15.45 18.76
CA SER A 193 18.54 -15.53 20.22
C SER A 193 17.61 -14.60 21.01
N GLY A 194 16.81 -13.77 20.31
CA GLY A 194 15.72 -12.98 20.88
C GLY A 194 14.70 -13.87 21.60
N GLY A 195 14.90 -14.03 22.91
CA GLY A 195 14.01 -14.76 23.81
C GLY A 195 14.09 -16.28 23.74
N ALA A 196 14.90 -16.89 24.61
CA ALA A 196 14.77 -18.28 25.07
C ALA A 196 13.46 -18.57 25.87
N GLY A 197 12.41 -17.78 25.61
CA GLY A 197 11.02 -18.01 25.98
C GLY A 197 10.18 -18.26 24.73
N SER A 198 10.73 -19.00 23.74
CA SER A 198 9.98 -19.56 22.61
C SER A 198 8.65 -20.11 23.13
N TYR A 199 7.59 -19.32 22.92
CA TYR A 199 6.24 -19.74 23.11
C TYR A 199 6.06 -21.00 22.26
N SER A 200 5.56 -22.06 22.89
CA SER A 200 5.57 -23.42 22.34
C SER A 200 4.76 -23.50 21.05
N GLY A 201 5.42 -23.41 19.89
CA GLY A 201 4.79 -23.79 18.63
C GLY A 201 5.35 -23.15 17.37
N ILE A 202 5.91 -21.94 17.43
CA ILE A 202 6.38 -21.22 16.22
C ILE A 202 7.75 -20.57 16.48
N PRO A 203 8.87 -21.24 16.12
CA PRO A 203 10.20 -20.64 16.15
C PRO A 203 10.26 -19.36 15.30
N GLY A 204 10.84 -18.28 15.82
CA GLY A 204 11.06 -17.02 15.09
C GLY A 204 9.97 -15.94 15.25
N LEU A 205 8.91 -16.18 16.04
CA LEU A 205 7.76 -15.28 16.16
C LEU A 205 8.05 -13.94 16.91
N HIS A 206 9.25 -13.71 17.42
CA HIS A 206 9.67 -12.44 18.07
C HIS A 206 11.17 -12.19 17.90
N ALA A 207 11.77 -12.76 16.85
CA ALA A 207 13.19 -12.53 16.62
C ALA A 207 13.44 -11.05 16.34
N GLY A 208 14.36 -10.44 17.07
CA GLY A 208 14.87 -9.13 16.70
C GLY A 208 15.64 -9.25 15.39
N GLY A 209 15.75 -8.17 14.64
CA GLY A 209 16.59 -8.21 13.46
C GLY A 209 16.54 -6.95 12.64
N ASP A 210 17.53 -6.86 11.78
CA ASP A 210 17.69 -5.78 10.83
C ASP A 210 17.68 -6.34 9.43
N CYS A 211 17.01 -5.65 8.51
CA CYS A 211 17.19 -5.91 7.08
C CYS A 211 17.58 -4.63 6.37
N ALA A 212 18.44 -4.75 5.36
CA ALA A 212 18.77 -3.66 4.47
C ALA A 212 18.95 -4.15 3.05
N MET A 213 18.63 -3.31 2.07
CA MET A 213 19.06 -3.56 0.70
C MET A 213 20.59 -3.48 0.63
N PRO A 214 21.26 -4.43 -0.06
CA PRO A 214 22.71 -4.40 -0.20
C PRO A 214 23.15 -3.19 -1.03
N GLU A 215 24.36 -2.70 -0.77
CA GLU A 215 24.96 -1.63 -1.56
C GLU A 215 25.06 -2.04 -3.04
N GLY A 216 24.66 -1.15 -3.95
CA GLY A 216 24.61 -1.43 -5.38
C GLY A 216 23.41 -2.26 -5.84
N SER A 217 22.43 -2.52 -4.99
CA SER A 217 21.14 -3.08 -5.40
C SER A 217 20.49 -2.24 -6.50
N LYS A 218 19.75 -2.90 -7.40
CA LYS A 218 19.00 -2.25 -8.48
C LYS A 218 17.73 -1.55 -8.00
N GLY A 219 17.37 -1.71 -6.73
CA GLY A 219 16.10 -1.24 -6.19
C GLY A 219 14.96 -2.24 -6.40
N ILE A 220 13.82 -1.96 -5.79
CA ILE A 220 12.57 -2.70 -5.96
C ILE A 220 11.65 -1.87 -6.85
N SER A 221 11.15 -2.47 -7.94
CA SER A 221 10.28 -1.80 -8.90
C SER A 221 8.81 -2.14 -8.62
N LEU A 222 7.98 -1.13 -8.34
CA LEU A 222 6.55 -1.30 -8.04
C LEU A 222 5.70 -0.83 -9.23
N ALA A 223 4.97 -1.77 -9.83
CA ALA A 223 4.10 -1.48 -10.96
C ALA A 223 2.97 -0.53 -10.55
N VAL A 224 2.77 0.54 -11.33
CA VAL A 224 1.71 1.51 -11.06
C VAL A 224 0.39 0.99 -11.61
N GLU A 225 -0.61 0.90 -10.74
CA GLU A 225 -1.99 0.70 -11.15
C GLU A 225 -2.70 2.07 -11.12
N SER A 226 -3.24 2.50 -12.26
CA SER A 226 -4.03 3.73 -12.30
C SER A 226 -5.37 3.47 -11.60
N THR A 227 -5.52 3.95 -10.37
CA THR A 227 -6.79 3.92 -9.65
C THR A 227 -7.43 5.31 -9.74
N THR A 228 -8.50 5.42 -10.53
CA THR A 228 -9.27 6.68 -10.66
C THR A 228 -10.32 6.84 -9.55
N ASP A 229 -10.35 5.94 -8.55
CA ASP A 229 -11.42 5.89 -7.56
C ASP A 229 -11.05 6.60 -6.25
N GLN A 230 -12.05 7.33 -5.75
CA GLN A 230 -11.98 8.26 -4.63
C GLN A 230 -11.77 7.59 -3.27
N TYR A 231 -11.15 8.37 -2.38
CA TYR A 231 -10.82 8.20 -0.96
C TYR A 231 -11.73 7.29 -0.12
N LEU A 232 -11.12 6.36 0.65
CA LEU A 232 -11.73 5.77 1.87
C LEU A 232 -10.72 5.48 3.02
N GLY A 233 -9.52 6.09 3.07
CA GLY A 233 -8.52 5.75 4.10
C GLY A 233 -8.05 6.94 4.93
N GLY A 234 -8.31 6.96 6.24
CA GLY A 234 -7.79 7.99 7.16
C GLY A 234 -6.26 8.06 7.18
N TYR A 235 -5.72 9.27 7.38
CA TYR A 235 -4.29 9.47 7.65
C TYR A 235 -3.93 8.99 9.06
N CYS A 236 -2.70 8.50 9.24
CA CYS A 236 -2.18 8.32 10.60
C CYS A 236 -1.98 9.70 11.25
N THR A 237 -2.76 10.02 12.28
CA THR A 237 -2.42 11.11 13.20
C THR A 237 -1.36 10.58 14.15
N ARG A 238 -0.10 10.97 13.96
CA ARG A 238 0.91 10.85 15.02
C ARG A 238 0.62 11.87 16.11
#